data_AF-A0A162L0M5-F1
#
_entry.id   AF-A0A162L0M5-F1
#
_cell.length_a   1.000
_cell.length_b   1.000
_cell.length_c   1.000
_cell.angle_alpha   90.00
_cell.angle_beta   90.00
_cell.angle_gamma   90.00
#
_symmetry.space_group_name_H-M   'P 1'
#
loop_
_entity.id
_entity.type
_entity.pdbx_description
1 polymer ?
#
loop_
_entity_poly.entity_id
_entity_poly.type
_entity_poly.pdbx_seq_one_letter_code
_entity_poly.pdbx_strand_id
1 'polypeptide(L)'
;MRKFKFTKERFALCIILAISVILNFANLTIEGYGNGYYAAGVKSMLMNFKNFFFVSFDPAGFVSIDKPPLGFWIQTISAKIFGFSGWSILFPEALAGVISVGVLYYIVKRSFGEIAGLISALCLAITPVFVATSRNNTIDNLLIVILLFACLFLSRAAEEGKLKYLIISLALVGLGFNIKMLQAYMIAPALYITYLISSAVPVKQRIKHLIISTLILGVISLSWAAAVDLVPSQNRPFVGSSTNNTVTELIFGHNGLERLSSTNGGMGGGPSGRVGKSQSKEFKNSLGKNQSNSQSGNSNAPSGMTHLQNSGNSNGWRFGSSTQGPQGGPGGQNEGNSKNQVGGPSGNGLSGSFGGQTTAGITRLFSKNVLSDQIVWFLPLAIFGFIAAAIIEKLKFPFNNRKKLDLVLWIL
;
A
#
# COMPACT_ATOMS: atom_id res chain seq x y z
N MET A 1 -28.38 29.05 -15.33
CA MET A 1 -26.98 28.73 -14.97
C MET A 1 -26.63 29.44 -13.65
N ARG A 2 -26.45 28.72 -12.54
CA ARG A 2 -26.00 29.31 -11.25
C ARG A 2 -24.55 29.75 -11.43
N LYS A 3 -24.28 31.06 -11.48
CA LYS A 3 -22.90 31.60 -11.54
C LYS A 3 -22.10 31.06 -10.35
N PHE A 4 -20.97 30.41 -10.62
CA PHE A 4 -20.01 29.99 -9.60
C PHE A 4 -19.48 31.25 -8.90
N LYS A 5 -20.03 31.61 -7.73
CA LYS A 5 -19.44 32.65 -6.89
C LYS A 5 -18.18 32.08 -6.21
N PHE A 6 -17.03 32.66 -6.51
CA PHE A 6 -15.77 32.39 -5.81
C PHE A 6 -15.83 33.02 -4.42
N THR A 7 -16.07 32.20 -3.39
CA THR A 7 -15.95 32.62 -2.00
C THR A 7 -14.50 32.47 -1.53
N LYS A 8 -14.09 33.19 -0.48
CA LYS A 8 -12.75 33.04 0.12
C LYS A 8 -12.43 31.59 0.46
N GLU A 9 -13.43 30.88 0.98
CA GLU A 9 -13.35 29.44 1.27
C GLU A 9 -13.06 28.60 0.02
N ARG A 10 -13.83 28.78 -1.06
CA ARG A 10 -13.63 28.02 -2.31
C ARG A 10 -12.27 28.30 -2.92
N PHE A 11 -11.82 29.56 -2.86
CA PHE A 11 -10.49 29.95 -3.29
C PHE A 11 -9.40 29.22 -2.50
N ALA A 12 -9.50 29.20 -1.17
CA ALA A 12 -8.57 28.48 -0.31
C ALA A 12 -8.56 26.96 -0.58
N LEU A 13 -9.74 26.35 -0.75
CA LEU A 13 -9.84 24.94 -1.11
C LEU A 13 -9.22 24.65 -2.48
N CYS A 14 -9.45 25.50 -3.49
CA CYS A 14 -8.81 25.35 -4.80
C CYS A 14 -7.28 25.39 -4.70
N ILE A 15 -6.72 26.27 -3.86
CA ILE A 15 -5.27 26.30 -3.60
C ILE A 15 -4.80 24.99 -2.96
N ILE A 16 -5.49 24.50 -1.93
CA ILE A 16 -5.13 23.24 -1.26
C ILE A 16 -5.18 22.06 -2.24
N LEU A 17 -6.22 21.98 -3.08
CA LEU A 17 -6.34 20.96 -4.11
C LEU A 17 -5.25 21.10 -5.17
N ALA A 18 -4.89 22.32 -5.58
CA ALA A 18 -3.78 22.56 -6.49
C ALA A 18 -2.44 22.10 -5.89
N ILE A 19 -2.19 22.38 -4.60
CA ILE A 19 -1.03 21.85 -3.88
C ILE A 19 -1.04 20.32 -3.89
N SER A 20 -2.17 19.69 -3.57
CA SER A 20 -2.28 18.22 -3.59
C SER A 20 -2.05 17.64 -4.99
N VAL A 21 -2.58 18.28 -6.04
CA VAL A 21 -2.32 17.88 -7.44
C VAL A 21 -0.84 17.98 -7.76
N ILE A 22 -0.18 19.09 -7.42
CA ILE A 22 1.25 19.26 -7.66
C ILE A 22 2.05 18.19 -6.93
N LEU A 23 1.80 17.98 -5.63
CA LEU A 23 2.55 16.99 -4.85
C LEU A 23 2.34 15.56 -5.37
N ASN A 24 1.12 15.20 -5.77
CA ASN A 24 0.79 13.85 -6.22
C ASN A 24 1.18 13.57 -7.68
N PHE A 25 1.26 14.59 -8.56
CA PHE A 25 1.51 14.38 -10.00
C PHE A 25 2.83 14.96 -10.52
N ALA A 26 3.45 15.92 -9.82
CA ALA A 26 4.69 16.53 -10.30
C ALA A 26 5.79 15.48 -10.44
N ASN A 27 6.41 15.41 -11.61
CA ASN A 27 7.47 14.47 -11.94
C ASN A 27 7.15 13.02 -11.54
N LEU A 28 5.90 12.57 -11.69
CA LEU A 28 5.45 11.24 -11.26
C LEU A 28 6.24 10.09 -11.92
N THR A 29 6.82 10.32 -13.08
CA THR A 29 7.67 9.36 -13.80
C THR A 29 8.96 8.98 -13.06
N ILE A 30 9.42 9.81 -12.10
CA ILE A 30 10.62 9.50 -11.30
C ILE A 30 10.45 8.25 -10.43
N GLU A 31 9.21 7.90 -10.09
CA GLU A 31 8.89 6.72 -9.28
C GLU A 31 9.05 5.40 -10.07
N GLY A 32 9.33 5.48 -11.38
CA GLY A 32 9.38 4.33 -12.26
C GLY A 32 8.04 3.59 -12.23
N TYR A 33 8.07 2.30 -11.91
CA TYR A 33 6.88 1.47 -11.77
C TYR A 33 6.36 1.34 -10.33
N GLY A 34 6.94 2.07 -9.36
CA GLY A 34 6.68 1.85 -7.94
C GLY A 34 7.10 0.43 -7.53
N ASN A 35 6.18 -0.36 -7.01
CA ASN A 35 6.44 -1.77 -6.70
C ASN A 35 6.43 -2.63 -7.98
N GLY A 36 7.59 -3.19 -8.34
CA GLY A 36 7.76 -4.04 -9.52
C GLY A 36 6.90 -5.32 -9.52
N TYR A 37 6.60 -5.88 -8.33
CA TYR A 37 5.75 -7.07 -8.21
C TYR A 37 4.32 -6.78 -8.69
N TYR A 38 3.75 -5.66 -8.23
CA TYR A 38 2.42 -5.25 -8.65
C TYR A 38 2.37 -4.76 -10.10
N ALA A 39 3.44 -4.08 -10.56
CA ALA A 39 3.53 -3.65 -11.95
C ALA A 39 3.56 -4.84 -12.92
N ALA A 40 4.27 -5.92 -12.58
CA ALA A 40 4.26 -7.16 -13.36
C ALA A 40 2.87 -7.79 -13.40
N GLY A 41 2.14 -7.81 -12.27
CA GLY A 41 0.75 -8.24 -12.23
C GLY A 41 -0.14 -7.41 -13.16
N VAL A 42 -0.08 -6.08 -13.09
CA VAL A 42 -0.84 -5.19 -14.01
C VAL A 42 -0.47 -5.46 -15.47
N LYS A 43 0.81 -5.70 -15.78
CA LYS A 43 1.24 -6.05 -17.14
C LYS A 43 0.64 -7.38 -17.59
N SER A 44 0.63 -8.39 -16.73
CA SER A 44 0.02 -9.70 -17.02
C SER A 44 -1.48 -9.58 -17.24
N MET A 45 -2.17 -8.81 -16.42
CA MET A 45 -3.62 -8.55 -16.53
C MET A 45 -4.02 -7.92 -17.86
N LEU A 46 -3.13 -7.15 -18.51
CA LEU A 46 -3.39 -6.59 -19.84
C LEU A 46 -3.40 -7.64 -20.95
N MET A 47 -2.79 -8.81 -20.75
CA MET A 47 -2.59 -9.79 -21.81
C MET A 47 -3.87 -10.52 -22.19
N ASN A 48 -4.73 -10.83 -21.21
CA ASN A 48 -6.01 -11.52 -21.45
C ASN A 48 -6.95 -11.40 -20.24
N PHE A 49 -8.23 -11.73 -20.46
CA PHE A 49 -9.26 -11.63 -19.42
C PHE A 49 -9.05 -12.59 -18.24
N LYS A 50 -8.46 -13.78 -18.47
CA LYS A 50 -8.17 -14.74 -17.39
C LYS A 50 -7.19 -14.12 -16.38
N ASN A 51 -6.10 -13.56 -16.88
CA ASN A 51 -5.10 -12.90 -16.03
C ASN A 51 -5.69 -11.68 -15.34
N PHE A 52 -6.51 -10.89 -16.04
CA PHE A 52 -7.25 -9.76 -15.47
C PHE A 52 -8.14 -10.19 -14.30
N PHE A 53 -9.02 -11.18 -14.49
CA PHE A 53 -9.98 -11.61 -13.49
C PHE A 53 -9.31 -12.22 -12.24
N PHE A 54 -8.29 -13.07 -12.44
CA PHE A 54 -7.59 -13.75 -11.35
C PHE A 54 -6.40 -12.98 -10.78
N VAL A 55 -6.17 -11.74 -11.23
CA VAL A 55 -5.01 -10.92 -10.88
C VAL A 55 -3.68 -11.68 -10.96
N SER A 56 -3.46 -12.35 -12.09
CA SER A 56 -2.25 -13.14 -12.28
C SER A 56 -1.01 -12.25 -12.32
N PHE A 57 0.05 -12.70 -11.65
CA PHE A 57 1.35 -12.04 -11.62
C PHE A 57 2.12 -12.23 -12.94
N ASP A 58 2.02 -13.42 -13.56
CA ASP A 58 2.80 -13.81 -14.73
C ASP A 58 1.92 -14.03 -15.97
N PRO A 59 2.45 -13.89 -17.20
CA PRO A 59 1.65 -14.02 -18.42
C PRO A 59 1.02 -15.40 -18.63
N ALA A 60 1.63 -16.46 -18.09
CA ALA A 60 1.15 -17.83 -18.26
C ALA A 60 -0.02 -18.17 -17.33
N GLY A 61 -0.33 -17.31 -16.35
CA GLY A 61 -1.41 -17.57 -15.41
C GLY A 61 -1.02 -18.57 -14.33
N PHE A 62 0.26 -18.64 -13.93
CA PHE A 62 0.75 -19.62 -12.96
C PHE A 62 0.43 -19.22 -11.52
N VAL A 63 0.65 -17.96 -11.15
CA VAL A 63 0.41 -17.46 -9.77
C VAL A 63 -0.33 -16.13 -9.78
N SER A 64 -1.17 -15.88 -8.78
CA SER A 64 -1.84 -14.60 -8.55
C SER A 64 -0.98 -13.68 -7.68
N ILE A 65 -1.29 -12.38 -7.69
CA ILE A 65 -0.76 -11.48 -6.67
C ILE A 65 -1.41 -11.73 -5.29
N ASP A 66 -0.79 -11.19 -4.24
CA ASP A 66 -1.16 -11.38 -2.82
C ASP A 66 -2.31 -10.46 -2.33
N LYS A 67 -3.18 -10.01 -3.25
CA LYS A 67 -4.19 -8.98 -3.01
C LYS A 67 -5.47 -9.23 -3.81
N PRO A 68 -6.62 -8.70 -3.34
CA PRO A 68 -7.88 -8.78 -4.05
C PRO A 68 -7.90 -7.79 -5.23
N PRO A 69 -8.87 -7.90 -6.14
CA PRO A 69 -8.64 -7.46 -7.50
C PRO A 69 -8.91 -5.99 -7.77
N LEU A 70 -9.79 -5.34 -7.00
CA LEU A 70 -10.44 -4.09 -7.41
C LEU A 70 -9.44 -2.95 -7.65
N GLY A 71 -8.46 -2.80 -6.76
CA GLY A 71 -7.42 -1.77 -6.91
C GLY A 71 -6.59 -1.98 -8.18
N PHE A 72 -6.22 -3.22 -8.47
CA PHE A 72 -5.42 -3.54 -9.66
C PHE A 72 -6.22 -3.61 -10.95
N TRP A 73 -7.53 -3.89 -10.89
CA TRP A 73 -8.41 -3.71 -12.04
C TRP A 73 -8.45 -2.25 -12.47
N ILE A 74 -8.53 -1.30 -11.53
CA ILE A 74 -8.49 0.13 -11.83
C ILE A 74 -7.14 0.53 -12.44
N GLN A 75 -6.02 0.07 -11.86
CA GLN A 75 -4.69 0.31 -12.45
C GLN A 75 -4.53 -0.30 -13.84
N THR A 76 -5.05 -1.50 -14.06
CA THR A 76 -5.02 -2.19 -15.36
C THR A 76 -5.86 -1.46 -16.40
N ILE A 77 -7.05 -0.99 -16.03
CA ILE A 77 -7.89 -0.18 -16.93
C ILE A 77 -7.16 1.12 -17.30
N SER A 78 -6.51 1.79 -16.34
CA SER A 78 -5.69 2.97 -16.60
C SER A 78 -4.55 2.66 -17.58
N ALA A 79 -3.79 1.58 -17.36
CA ALA A 79 -2.73 1.14 -18.26
C ALA A 79 -3.25 0.72 -19.65
N LYS A 80 -4.49 0.20 -19.73
CA LYS A 80 -5.15 -0.13 -21.00
C LYS A 80 -5.52 1.12 -21.79
N ILE A 81 -5.95 2.19 -21.11
CA ILE A 81 -6.35 3.46 -21.74
C ILE A 81 -5.13 4.28 -22.17
N PHE A 82 -4.12 4.42 -21.30
CA PHE A 82 -2.97 5.31 -21.51
C PHE A 82 -1.71 4.60 -22.02
N GLY A 83 -1.75 3.29 -22.16
CA GLY A 83 -0.58 2.45 -22.44
C GLY A 83 0.21 2.12 -21.17
N PHE A 84 0.73 0.89 -21.10
CA PHE A 84 1.46 0.42 -19.94
C PHE A 84 2.75 1.22 -19.72
N SER A 85 2.77 2.00 -18.64
CA SER A 85 3.89 2.82 -18.18
C SER A 85 3.76 3.04 -16.68
N GLY A 86 4.86 3.40 -16.02
CA GLY A 86 4.84 3.81 -14.61
C GLY A 86 3.78 4.87 -14.30
N TRP A 87 3.75 5.93 -15.10
CA TRP A 87 2.74 6.99 -14.95
C TRP A 87 1.30 6.46 -15.01
N SER A 88 0.99 5.60 -15.98
CA SER A 88 -0.37 5.06 -16.15
C SER A 88 -0.85 4.21 -14.98
N ILE A 89 0.04 3.46 -14.33
CA ILE A 89 -0.32 2.59 -13.21
C ILE A 89 -0.36 3.34 -11.87
N LEU A 90 0.41 4.44 -11.73
CA LEU A 90 0.40 5.31 -10.55
C LEU A 90 -0.74 6.36 -10.61
N PHE A 91 -1.21 6.71 -11.81
CA PHE A 91 -2.25 7.73 -12.02
C PHE A 91 -3.50 7.55 -11.14
N PRO A 92 -4.11 6.35 -11.00
CA PRO A 92 -5.28 6.17 -10.15
C PRO A 92 -5.03 6.44 -8.66
N GLU A 93 -3.85 6.07 -8.13
CA GLU A 93 -3.49 6.31 -6.72
C GLU A 93 -3.27 7.80 -6.46
N ALA A 94 -2.58 8.49 -7.39
CA ALA A 94 -2.33 9.92 -7.30
C ALA A 94 -3.65 10.70 -7.34
N LEU A 95 -4.58 10.30 -8.22
CA LEU A 95 -5.91 10.88 -8.31
C LEU A 95 -6.74 10.61 -7.05
N ALA A 96 -6.71 9.38 -6.53
CA ALA A 96 -7.38 9.03 -5.28
C ALA A 96 -6.85 9.85 -4.09
N GLY A 97 -5.56 10.19 -4.08
CA GLY A 97 -4.96 11.11 -3.11
C GLY A 97 -5.60 12.50 -3.14
N VAL A 98 -5.72 13.09 -4.33
CA VAL A 98 -6.35 14.42 -4.50
C VAL A 98 -7.84 14.40 -4.12
N ILE A 99 -8.57 13.35 -4.51
CA ILE A 99 -9.99 13.20 -4.16
C ILE A 99 -10.14 13.07 -2.64
N SER A 100 -9.28 12.30 -1.98
CA SER A 100 -9.30 12.13 -0.52
C SER A 100 -9.17 13.47 0.23
N VAL A 101 -8.30 14.38 -0.25
CA VAL A 101 -8.18 15.74 0.30
C VAL A 101 -9.51 16.51 0.21
N GLY A 102 -10.17 16.48 -0.95
CA GLY A 102 -11.45 17.15 -1.13
C GLY A 102 -12.58 16.54 -0.29
N VAL A 103 -12.63 15.21 -0.21
CA VAL A 103 -13.64 14.47 0.57
C VAL A 103 -13.44 14.71 2.06
N LEU A 104 -12.20 14.70 2.55
CA LEU A 104 -11.90 14.98 3.96
C LEU A 104 -12.34 16.39 4.36
N TYR A 105 -11.99 17.41 3.55
CA TYR A 105 -12.50 18.77 3.74
C TYR A 105 -14.03 18.77 3.87
N TYR A 106 -14.73 18.08 2.97
CA TYR A 106 -16.19 18.05 2.97
C TYR A 106 -16.75 17.41 4.23
N ILE A 107 -16.22 16.26 4.67
CA ILE A 107 -16.70 15.57 5.86
C ILE A 107 -16.48 16.44 7.10
N VAL A 108 -15.27 16.97 7.28
CA VAL A 108 -14.93 17.79 8.46
C VAL A 108 -15.72 19.10 8.47
N LYS A 109 -15.87 19.77 7.31
CA LYS A 109 -16.66 20.99 7.18
C LYS A 109 -18.10 20.81 7.65
N ARG A 110 -18.73 19.66 7.35
CA ARG A 110 -20.14 19.41 7.70
C ARG A 110 -20.40 19.52 9.21
N SER A 111 -19.39 19.27 10.03
CA SER A 111 -19.54 19.14 11.48
C SER A 111 -18.81 20.24 12.24
N PHE A 112 -17.62 20.61 11.78
CA PHE A 112 -16.74 21.52 12.51
C PHE A 112 -16.52 22.87 11.79
N GLY A 113 -17.17 23.07 10.64
CA GLY A 113 -17.15 24.33 9.92
C GLY A 113 -15.98 24.49 8.94
N GLU A 114 -15.98 25.61 8.21
CA GLU A 114 -15.11 25.84 7.06
C GLU A 114 -13.62 25.80 7.41
N ILE A 115 -13.23 26.45 8.51
CA ILE A 115 -11.83 26.54 8.94
C ILE A 115 -11.28 25.15 9.28
N ALA A 116 -12.01 24.37 10.07
CA ALA A 116 -11.61 23.00 10.42
C ALA A 116 -11.50 22.11 9.17
N GLY A 117 -12.45 22.25 8.24
CA GLY A 117 -12.40 21.58 6.95
C GLY A 117 -11.13 21.91 6.16
N LEU A 118 -10.81 23.21 6.01
CA LEU A 118 -9.62 23.65 5.27
C LEU A 118 -8.32 23.19 5.93
N ILE A 119 -8.23 23.27 7.26
CA ILE A 119 -7.05 22.77 8.02
C ILE A 119 -6.88 21.28 7.80
N SER A 120 -7.95 20.48 7.94
CA SER A 120 -7.87 19.03 7.77
C SER A 120 -7.40 18.62 6.37
N ALA A 121 -7.91 19.28 5.33
CA ALA A 121 -7.48 19.04 3.96
C ALA A 121 -6.05 19.49 3.69
N LEU A 122 -5.64 20.64 4.22
CA LEU A 122 -4.24 21.09 4.10
C LEU A 122 -3.30 20.10 4.78
N CYS A 123 -3.61 19.68 6.02
CA CYS A 123 -2.82 18.70 6.75
C CYS A 123 -2.67 17.39 5.96
N LEU A 124 -3.76 16.84 5.42
CA LEU A 124 -3.69 15.63 4.60
C LEU A 124 -2.86 15.86 3.32
N ALA A 125 -3.10 16.97 2.62
CA ALA A 125 -2.43 17.29 1.35
C ALA A 125 -0.89 17.38 1.47
N ILE A 126 -0.38 17.89 2.59
CA ILE A 126 1.06 18.11 2.81
C ILE A 126 1.72 17.01 3.66
N THR A 127 0.96 16.00 4.11
CA THR A 127 1.52 14.90 4.91
C THR A 127 2.44 14.04 4.05
N PRO A 128 3.76 13.97 4.33
CA PRO A 128 4.72 13.32 3.42
C PRO A 128 4.42 11.85 3.15
N VAL A 129 4.08 11.08 4.21
CA VAL A 129 3.71 9.66 4.05
C VAL A 129 2.49 9.47 3.17
N PHE A 130 1.50 10.37 3.25
CA PHE A 130 0.31 10.32 2.42
C PHE A 130 0.63 10.62 0.95
N VAL A 131 1.49 11.61 0.68
CA VAL A 131 1.98 11.89 -0.69
C VAL A 131 2.78 10.70 -1.22
N ALA A 132 3.63 10.09 -0.40
CA ALA A 132 4.42 8.93 -0.79
C ALA A 132 3.54 7.72 -1.14
N THR A 133 2.48 7.44 -0.36
CA THR A 133 1.53 6.36 -0.70
C THR A 133 0.65 6.69 -1.91
N SER A 134 0.35 7.97 -2.13
CA SER A 134 -0.37 8.46 -3.32
C SER A 134 0.42 8.25 -4.61
N ARG A 135 1.75 8.22 -4.54
CA ARG A 135 2.67 8.13 -5.67
C ARG A 135 3.25 6.72 -5.87
N ASN A 136 2.60 5.70 -5.32
CA ASN A 136 3.00 4.30 -5.46
C ASN A 136 1.85 3.49 -6.09
N ASN A 137 2.03 2.19 -6.31
CA ASN A 137 1.02 1.27 -6.88
C ASN A 137 0.47 0.26 -5.84
N THR A 138 0.63 0.51 -4.54
CA THR A 138 0.24 -0.40 -3.43
C THR A 138 -1.23 -0.32 -3.00
N ILE A 139 -2.09 0.31 -3.81
CA ILE A 139 -3.56 0.41 -3.68
C ILE A 139 -4.09 0.99 -2.36
N ASP A 140 -3.22 1.67 -1.62
CA ASP A 140 -3.54 2.31 -0.34
C ASP A 140 -4.47 3.50 -0.50
N ASN A 141 -4.25 4.33 -1.50
CA ASN A 141 -4.98 5.58 -1.65
C ASN A 141 -6.37 5.35 -2.26
N LEU A 142 -6.50 4.36 -3.14
CA LEU A 142 -7.81 3.86 -3.57
C LEU A 142 -8.62 3.32 -2.38
N LEU A 143 -7.98 2.66 -1.41
CA LEU A 143 -8.64 2.24 -0.18
C LEU A 143 -9.04 3.46 0.68
N ILE A 144 -8.14 4.42 0.89
CA ILE A 144 -8.43 5.59 1.73
C ILE A 144 -9.64 6.35 1.18
N VAL A 145 -9.69 6.62 -0.13
CA VAL A 145 -10.79 7.39 -0.70
C VAL A 145 -12.14 6.66 -0.58
N ILE A 146 -12.17 5.33 -0.80
CA ILE A 146 -13.42 4.56 -0.68
C ILE A 146 -13.91 4.52 0.78
N LEU A 147 -12.99 4.43 1.74
CA LEU A 147 -13.32 4.44 3.17
C LEU A 147 -13.76 5.83 3.64
N LEU A 148 -13.19 6.92 3.11
CA LEU A 148 -13.68 8.27 3.38
C LEU A 148 -15.12 8.46 2.88
N PHE A 149 -15.44 7.96 1.69
CA PHE A 149 -16.84 7.95 1.24
C PHE A 149 -17.72 7.07 2.13
N ALA A 150 -17.23 5.91 2.59
CA ALA A 150 -17.97 5.06 3.52
C ALA A 150 -18.29 5.81 4.83
N CYS A 151 -17.33 6.53 5.41
CA CYS A 151 -17.53 7.38 6.58
C CYS A 151 -18.54 8.51 6.29
N LEU A 152 -18.47 9.16 5.14
CA LEU A 152 -19.43 10.20 4.76
C LEU A 152 -20.88 9.67 4.73
N PHE A 153 -21.09 8.51 4.10
CA PHE A 153 -22.41 7.89 4.03
C PHE A 153 -22.86 7.36 5.39
N LEU A 154 -21.95 6.88 6.23
CA LEU A 154 -22.27 6.53 7.60
C LEU A 154 -22.74 7.75 8.39
N SER A 155 -22.01 8.87 8.37
CA SER A 155 -22.41 10.09 9.09
C SER A 155 -23.83 10.48 8.69
N ARG A 156 -24.16 10.46 7.39
CA ARG A 156 -25.54 10.69 6.92
C ARG A 156 -26.54 9.64 7.41
N ALA A 157 -26.16 8.37 7.44
CA ALA A 157 -27.01 7.30 7.95
C ALA A 157 -27.32 7.49 9.45
N ALA A 158 -26.31 7.83 10.24
CA ALA A 158 -26.42 8.07 11.67
C ALA A 158 -27.19 9.36 11.97
N GLU A 159 -27.09 10.39 11.14
CA GLU A 159 -27.87 11.63 11.28
C GLU A 159 -29.34 11.45 10.89
N GLU A 160 -29.61 10.82 9.74
CA GLU A 160 -30.94 10.77 9.15
C GLU A 160 -31.72 9.48 9.49
N GLY A 161 -31.07 8.48 10.06
CA GLY A 161 -31.68 7.18 10.36
C GLY A 161 -32.06 6.34 9.13
N LYS A 162 -31.65 6.75 7.93
CA LYS A 162 -32.07 6.12 6.66
C LYS A 162 -31.17 4.94 6.27
N LEU A 163 -31.79 3.76 6.14
CA LEU A 163 -31.13 2.51 5.76
C LEU A 163 -30.29 2.63 4.47
N LYS A 164 -30.78 3.34 3.45
CA LYS A 164 -30.08 3.47 2.17
C LYS A 164 -28.64 3.98 2.30
N TYR A 165 -28.38 4.90 3.23
CA TYR A 165 -27.03 5.43 3.42
C TYR A 165 -26.13 4.45 4.15
N LEU A 166 -26.68 3.66 5.08
CA LEU A 166 -25.92 2.60 5.75
C LEU A 166 -25.56 1.48 4.77
N ILE A 167 -26.48 1.12 3.87
CA ILE A 167 -26.23 0.18 2.77
C ILE A 167 -25.10 0.70 1.89
N ILE A 168 -25.14 1.96 1.46
CA ILE A 168 -24.07 2.54 0.63
C ILE A 168 -22.74 2.54 1.40
N SER A 169 -22.75 2.94 2.68
CA SER A 169 -21.55 2.95 3.52
C SER A 169 -20.91 1.55 3.61
N LEU A 170 -21.68 0.53 3.99
CA LEU A 170 -21.13 -0.81 4.14
C LEU A 170 -20.85 -1.50 2.81
N ALA A 171 -21.54 -1.14 1.72
CA ALA A 171 -21.17 -1.57 0.38
C ALA A 171 -19.80 -1.01 -0.02
N LEU A 172 -19.51 0.26 0.29
CA LEU A 172 -18.20 0.89 0.04
C LEU A 172 -17.09 0.22 0.87
N VAL A 173 -17.37 -0.18 2.12
CA VAL A 173 -16.41 -1.00 2.91
C VAL A 173 -16.18 -2.36 2.25
N GLY A 174 -17.19 -2.98 1.66
CA GLY A 174 -17.04 -4.24 0.91
C GLY A 174 -16.25 -4.09 -0.39
N LEU A 175 -16.38 -2.95 -1.07
CA LEU A 175 -15.47 -2.58 -2.16
C LEU A 175 -14.05 -2.38 -1.63
N GLY A 176 -13.88 -1.71 -0.49
CA GLY A 176 -12.60 -1.61 0.21
C GLY A 176 -11.99 -2.96 0.52
N PHE A 177 -12.78 -3.96 0.91
CA PHE A 177 -12.31 -5.33 1.11
C PHE A 177 -11.78 -5.94 -0.20
N ASN A 178 -12.43 -5.66 -1.34
CA ASN A 178 -11.92 -6.08 -2.65
C ASN A 178 -10.71 -5.26 -3.13
N ILE A 179 -10.32 -4.20 -2.43
CA ILE A 179 -9.05 -3.47 -2.62
C ILE A 179 -7.98 -4.06 -1.68
N LYS A 180 -8.24 -4.20 -0.37
CA LYS A 180 -7.18 -4.55 0.59
C LYS A 180 -7.62 -5.47 1.74
N MET A 181 -8.56 -6.38 1.47
CA MET A 181 -9.05 -7.40 2.40
C MET A 181 -9.38 -6.83 3.79
N LEU A 182 -8.93 -7.51 4.85
CA LEU A 182 -9.22 -7.18 6.26
C LEU A 182 -8.74 -5.79 6.67
N GLN A 183 -7.78 -5.18 5.96
CA GLN A 183 -7.37 -3.79 6.21
C GLN A 183 -8.56 -2.83 6.07
N ALA A 184 -9.50 -3.10 5.15
CA ALA A 184 -10.69 -2.28 4.96
C ALA A 184 -11.65 -2.34 6.16
N TYR A 185 -11.59 -3.42 6.95
CA TYR A 185 -12.46 -3.62 8.12
C TYR A 185 -11.92 -2.96 9.38
N MET A 186 -10.73 -2.36 9.35
CA MET A 186 -10.18 -1.65 10.51
C MET A 186 -11.09 -0.51 11.00
N ILE A 187 -11.85 0.13 10.10
CA ILE A 187 -12.81 1.18 10.47
C ILE A 187 -14.16 0.64 10.93
N ALA A 188 -14.45 -0.65 10.72
CA ALA A 188 -15.78 -1.22 10.96
C ALA A 188 -16.26 -1.04 12.41
N PRO A 189 -15.43 -1.22 13.46
CA PRO A 189 -15.86 -0.94 14.84
C PRO A 189 -16.39 0.49 15.01
N ALA A 190 -15.65 1.49 14.51
CA ALA A 190 -16.06 2.89 14.55
C ALA A 190 -17.39 3.11 13.82
N LEU A 191 -17.59 2.45 12.66
CA LEU A 191 -18.82 2.60 11.90
C LEU A 191 -20.03 2.02 12.64
N TYR A 192 -19.91 0.79 13.14
CA TYR A 192 -21.01 0.08 13.79
C TYR A 192 -21.39 0.74 15.11
N ILE A 193 -20.39 1.12 15.93
CA ILE A 193 -20.63 1.78 17.21
C ILE A 193 -21.33 3.13 16.98
N THR A 194 -20.82 3.97 16.07
CA THR A 194 -21.41 5.28 15.76
C THR A 194 -22.87 5.17 15.32
N TYR A 195 -23.19 4.18 14.47
CA TYR A 195 -24.57 3.96 14.05
C TYR A 195 -25.47 3.44 15.18
N LEU A 196 -24.95 2.54 16.01
CA LEU A 196 -25.71 1.93 17.10
C LEU A 196 -26.10 2.95 18.18
N ILE A 197 -25.20 3.87 18.52
CA ILE A 197 -25.44 4.92 19.53
C ILE A 197 -26.29 6.08 19.01
N SER A 198 -26.42 6.26 17.70
CA SER A 198 -27.23 7.32 17.10
C SER A 198 -28.68 7.27 17.58
N SER A 199 -29.25 8.41 17.97
CA SER A 199 -30.65 8.50 18.39
C SER A 199 -31.66 8.66 17.25
N ALA A 200 -31.25 8.64 15.98
CA ALA A 200 -32.11 8.96 14.84
C ALA A 200 -33.30 8.00 14.63
N VAL A 201 -33.17 6.73 15.02
CA VAL A 201 -34.24 5.71 14.94
C VAL A 201 -34.25 4.83 16.20
N PRO A 202 -35.31 4.06 16.51
CA PRO A 202 -35.34 3.14 17.64
C PRO A 202 -34.27 2.03 17.56
N VAL A 203 -33.79 1.54 18.70
CA VAL A 203 -32.69 0.54 18.77
C VAL A 203 -32.97 -0.72 17.95
N LYS A 204 -34.19 -1.27 18.01
CA LYS A 204 -34.61 -2.42 17.18
C LYS A 204 -34.39 -2.17 15.68
N GLN A 205 -34.68 -0.96 15.22
CA GLN A 205 -34.50 -0.57 13.83
C GLN A 205 -33.02 -0.39 13.47
N ARG A 206 -32.20 0.14 14.38
CA ARG A 206 -30.74 0.21 14.20
C ARG A 206 -30.14 -1.17 13.99
N ILE A 207 -30.52 -2.13 14.83
CA ILE A 207 -30.06 -3.52 14.72
C ILE A 207 -30.48 -4.12 13.37
N LYS A 208 -31.75 -3.95 12.95
CA LYS A 208 -32.21 -4.41 11.64
C LYS A 208 -31.41 -3.79 10.49
N HIS A 209 -31.15 -2.49 10.55
CA HIS A 209 -30.38 -1.79 9.52
C HIS A 209 -28.94 -2.32 9.44
N LEU A 210 -28.29 -2.53 10.59
CA LEU A 210 -26.96 -3.12 10.67
C LEU A 210 -26.97 -4.53 10.06
N ILE A 211 -27.87 -5.42 10.47
CA ILE A 211 -27.96 -6.78 9.92
C ILE A 211 -28.07 -6.76 8.39
N ILE A 212 -29.01 -5.99 7.83
CA ILE A 212 -29.20 -5.89 6.38
C ILE A 212 -27.93 -5.39 5.69
N SER A 213 -27.32 -4.35 6.23
CA SER A 213 -26.14 -3.72 5.62
C SER A 213 -24.90 -4.60 5.76
N THR A 214 -24.78 -5.38 6.84
CA THR A 214 -23.72 -6.37 7.06
C THR A 214 -23.83 -7.54 6.08
N LEU A 215 -25.04 -8.00 5.76
CA LEU A 215 -25.24 -9.02 4.72
C LEU A 215 -24.73 -8.52 3.36
N ILE A 216 -25.06 -7.27 3.01
CA ILE A 216 -24.59 -6.64 1.76
C ILE A 216 -23.07 -6.49 1.75
N LEU A 217 -22.48 -6.05 2.86
CA LEU A 217 -21.02 -6.02 3.07
C LEU A 217 -20.41 -7.39 2.78
N GLY A 218 -20.92 -8.45 3.42
CA GLY A 218 -20.42 -9.82 3.25
C GLY A 218 -20.51 -10.31 1.81
N VAL A 219 -21.64 -10.09 1.15
CA VAL A 219 -21.85 -10.48 -0.26
C VAL A 219 -20.84 -9.78 -1.18
N ILE A 220 -20.64 -8.47 -1.02
CA ILE A 220 -19.70 -7.71 -1.86
C ILE A 220 -18.25 -8.16 -1.57
N SER A 221 -17.87 -8.18 -0.30
CA SER A 221 -16.51 -8.54 0.13
C SER A 221 -16.08 -9.92 -0.34
N LEU A 222 -16.95 -10.92 -0.19
CA LEU A 222 -16.60 -12.32 -0.47
C LEU A 222 -16.89 -12.74 -1.92
N SER A 223 -17.49 -11.88 -2.73
CA SER A 223 -17.89 -12.20 -4.11
C SER A 223 -16.73 -12.74 -4.96
N TRP A 224 -15.61 -12.04 -5.01
CA TRP A 224 -14.44 -12.48 -5.78
C TRP A 224 -13.75 -13.68 -5.14
N ALA A 225 -13.59 -13.69 -3.82
CA ALA A 225 -12.97 -14.82 -3.12
C ALA A 225 -13.73 -16.13 -3.36
N ALA A 226 -15.06 -16.11 -3.24
CA ALA A 226 -15.91 -17.24 -3.56
C ALA A 226 -15.80 -17.64 -5.03
N ALA A 227 -15.82 -16.67 -5.96
CA ALA A 227 -15.69 -16.96 -7.39
C ALA A 227 -14.36 -17.64 -7.73
N VAL A 228 -13.25 -17.24 -7.10
CA VAL A 228 -11.94 -17.86 -7.31
C VAL A 228 -11.86 -19.24 -6.66
N ASP A 229 -12.27 -19.37 -5.40
CA ASP A 229 -12.16 -20.62 -4.65
C ASP A 229 -13.09 -21.72 -5.21
N LEU A 230 -14.19 -21.35 -5.87
CA LEU A 230 -15.08 -22.29 -6.56
C LEU A 230 -14.55 -22.76 -7.93
N VAL A 231 -13.61 -22.05 -8.54
CA VAL A 231 -13.01 -22.48 -9.81
C VAL A 231 -11.99 -23.60 -9.52
N PRO A 232 -12.05 -24.75 -10.23
CA PRO A 232 -11.10 -25.83 -10.04
C PRO A 232 -9.65 -25.37 -10.19
N SER A 233 -8.75 -25.85 -9.32
CA SER A 233 -7.36 -25.37 -9.24
C SER A 233 -6.58 -25.54 -10.56
N GLN A 234 -6.92 -26.52 -11.40
CA GLN A 234 -6.34 -26.67 -12.74
C GLN A 234 -6.71 -25.55 -13.73
N ASN A 235 -7.77 -24.79 -13.45
CA ASN A 235 -8.33 -23.78 -14.34
C ASN A 235 -8.02 -22.34 -13.93
N ARG A 236 -7.31 -22.14 -12.80
CA ARG A 236 -6.95 -20.81 -12.26
C ARG A 236 -5.49 -20.79 -11.82
N PRO A 237 -4.85 -19.61 -11.70
CA PRO A 237 -3.53 -19.51 -11.08
C PRO A 237 -3.55 -20.01 -9.63
N PHE A 238 -2.36 -20.39 -9.16
CA PHE A 238 -2.12 -20.59 -7.74
C PHE A 238 -2.36 -19.27 -6.98
N VAL A 239 -3.12 -19.30 -5.89
CA VAL A 239 -3.36 -18.11 -5.07
C VAL A 239 -2.08 -17.74 -4.34
N GLY A 240 -1.46 -16.64 -4.76
CA GLY A 240 -0.20 -16.15 -4.20
C GLY A 240 -0.30 -15.89 -2.70
N SER A 241 0.79 -16.11 -1.98
CA SER A 241 0.87 -15.98 -0.51
C SER A 241 -0.13 -16.85 0.25
N SER A 242 -0.53 -17.99 -0.32
CA SER A 242 -1.31 -19.01 0.37
C SER A 242 -0.61 -20.36 0.45
N THR A 243 -0.89 -21.12 1.51
CA THR A 243 -0.35 -22.48 1.72
C THR A 243 -1.20 -23.57 1.08
N ASN A 244 -2.50 -23.33 0.90
CA ASN A 244 -3.47 -24.33 0.41
C ASN A 244 -4.15 -23.94 -0.91
N ASN A 245 -3.64 -22.94 -1.63
CA ASN A 245 -4.17 -22.47 -2.91
C ASN A 245 -5.62 -21.93 -2.82
N THR A 246 -5.96 -21.23 -1.73
CA THR A 246 -7.28 -20.61 -1.55
C THR A 246 -7.17 -19.13 -1.20
N VAL A 247 -8.13 -18.33 -1.68
CA VAL A 247 -8.28 -16.93 -1.32
C VAL A 247 -8.71 -16.81 0.13
N THR A 248 -9.46 -17.78 0.66
CA THR A 248 -9.83 -17.83 2.08
C THR A 248 -8.59 -17.83 2.99
N GLU A 249 -7.58 -18.64 2.69
CA GLU A 249 -6.33 -18.63 3.45
C GLU A 249 -5.55 -17.32 3.23
N LEU A 250 -5.53 -16.78 2.01
CA LEU A 250 -4.91 -15.48 1.73
C LEU A 250 -5.55 -14.35 2.58
N ILE A 251 -6.86 -14.41 2.80
CA ILE A 251 -7.61 -13.44 3.62
C ILE A 251 -7.25 -13.60 5.10
N PHE A 252 -7.48 -14.78 5.68
CA PHE A 252 -7.43 -14.97 7.13
C PHE A 252 -6.04 -15.32 7.66
N GLY A 253 -5.21 -16.00 6.86
CA GLY A 253 -3.81 -16.29 7.15
C GLY A 253 -2.94 -15.07 6.86
N HIS A 254 -2.52 -14.93 5.61
CA HIS A 254 -1.51 -13.96 5.20
C HIS A 254 -1.91 -12.49 5.43
N ASN A 255 -3.15 -12.11 5.10
CA ASN A 255 -3.63 -10.74 5.31
C ASN A 255 -4.33 -10.53 6.67
N GLY A 256 -4.37 -11.55 7.54
CA GLY A 256 -5.06 -11.52 8.83
C GLY A 256 -4.15 -11.91 9.99
N LEU A 257 -4.21 -13.19 10.39
CA LEU A 257 -3.56 -13.74 11.58
C LEU A 257 -2.04 -13.54 11.56
N GLU A 258 -1.39 -13.69 10.40
CA GLU A 258 0.06 -13.48 10.28
C GLU A 258 0.47 -12.02 10.53
N ARG A 259 -0.43 -11.06 10.26
CA ARG A 259 -0.16 -9.64 10.50
C ARG A 259 -0.36 -9.22 11.95
N LEU A 260 -1.16 -9.98 12.70
CA LEU A 260 -1.46 -9.75 14.11
C LEU A 260 -0.55 -10.54 15.06
N SER A 261 -0.07 -11.72 14.63
CA SER A 261 0.80 -12.58 15.42
C SER A 261 2.21 -12.00 15.50
N SER A 262 2.67 -11.71 16.73
CA SER A 262 4.02 -11.18 17.01
C SER A 262 5.14 -12.23 16.82
N THR A 263 4.78 -13.50 16.63
CA THR A 263 5.71 -14.64 16.79
C THR A 263 6.54 -14.94 15.55
N ASN A 264 6.10 -14.52 14.36
CA ASN A 264 6.87 -14.67 13.12
C ASN A 264 7.17 -13.27 12.59
N GLY A 265 8.43 -12.84 12.65
CA GLY A 265 8.87 -11.58 12.07
C GLY A 265 8.30 -11.44 10.66
N GLY A 266 7.41 -10.46 10.47
CA GLY A 266 6.55 -10.38 9.30
C GLY A 266 7.34 -10.47 8.00
N MET A 267 7.05 -11.51 7.21
CA MET A 267 7.38 -11.56 5.78
C MET A 267 6.47 -10.56 5.04
N GLY A 268 6.69 -9.27 5.29
CA GLY A 268 6.04 -8.15 4.62
C GLY A 268 6.88 -7.57 3.47
N GLY A 269 7.80 -8.36 2.93
CA GLY A 269 8.53 -8.05 1.69
C GLY A 269 8.27 -9.20 0.73
N GLY A 270 8.03 -8.88 -0.55
CA GLY A 270 7.87 -9.86 -1.62
C GLY A 270 9.03 -10.87 -1.69
N PRO A 271 8.97 -11.87 -2.58
CA PRO A 271 9.98 -12.93 -2.64
C PRO A 271 11.33 -12.40 -3.11
N SER A 272 12.08 -11.76 -2.20
CA SER A 272 13.51 -11.57 -2.32
C SER A 272 14.16 -12.88 -1.92
N GLY A 273 14.77 -13.53 -2.90
CA GLY A 273 15.37 -14.85 -2.80
C GLY A 273 16.23 -15.01 -1.55
N ARG A 274 15.68 -15.68 -0.53
CA ARG A 274 16.49 -16.44 0.41
C ARG A 274 16.91 -17.71 -0.31
N VAL A 275 18.04 -17.62 -1.02
CA VAL A 275 18.90 -18.80 -1.19
C VAL A 275 19.23 -19.25 0.22
N GLY A 276 18.57 -20.31 0.66
CA GLY A 276 18.87 -20.94 1.93
C GLY A 276 20.34 -21.34 1.92
N LYS A 277 21.14 -20.72 2.79
CA LYS A 277 22.32 -21.38 3.34
C LYS A 277 21.81 -22.55 4.17
N SER A 278 21.45 -23.64 3.50
CA SER A 278 21.35 -24.92 4.17
C SER A 278 22.75 -25.38 4.50
N GLN A 279 22.90 -25.78 5.76
CA GLN A 279 24.14 -26.07 6.45
C GLN A 279 24.95 -27.13 5.69
N SER A 280 26.18 -26.79 5.29
CA SER A 280 27.20 -27.79 5.00
C SER A 280 27.65 -28.40 6.33
N LYS A 281 26.95 -29.43 6.80
CA LYS A 281 27.44 -30.37 7.80
C LYS A 281 27.66 -31.72 7.15
N GLU A 282 28.92 -32.16 7.21
CA GLU A 282 29.37 -33.55 7.29
C GLU A 282 28.85 -34.53 6.23
N PHE A 283 29.68 -34.77 5.21
CA PHE A 283 29.90 -36.12 4.71
C PHE A 283 31.41 -36.32 4.49
N LYS A 284 32.06 -36.94 5.47
CA LYS A 284 33.39 -37.55 5.35
C LYS A 284 33.20 -39.07 5.19
N ASN A 285 34.14 -39.66 4.47
CA ASN A 285 34.38 -41.08 4.18
C ASN A 285 33.64 -41.68 2.99
N SER A 286 34.38 -41.87 1.88
CA SER A 286 34.76 -43.21 1.40
C SER A 286 35.60 -43.09 0.12
N LEU A 287 36.61 -43.96 -0.02
CA LEU A 287 37.55 -44.17 -1.15
C LEU A 287 38.72 -43.17 -1.22
N GLY A 288 40.01 -43.53 -1.20
CA GLY A 288 40.70 -44.81 -1.33
C GLY A 288 42.02 -44.60 -2.08
N LYS A 289 43.14 -44.62 -1.34
CA LYS A 289 44.57 -44.81 -1.72
C LYS A 289 45.02 -44.64 -3.19
N ASN A 290 46.04 -43.80 -3.42
CA ASN A 290 47.42 -44.26 -3.72
C ASN A 290 48.44 -43.10 -3.87
N GLN A 291 49.63 -43.30 -3.24
CA GLN A 291 51.03 -42.98 -3.68
C GLN A 291 51.39 -41.59 -4.26
N SER A 292 52.56 -40.97 -4.10
CA SER A 292 53.78 -41.03 -3.26
C SER A 292 54.77 -40.01 -3.87
N ASN A 293 55.67 -39.42 -3.05
CA ASN A 293 56.88 -38.63 -3.40
C ASN A 293 56.69 -37.23 -4.04
N SER A 294 57.48 -36.17 -3.77
CA SER A 294 58.78 -36.01 -3.09
C SER A 294 59.14 -34.52 -2.90
N GLN A 295 59.90 -34.24 -1.82
CA GLN A 295 61.03 -33.29 -1.67
C GLN A 295 60.90 -31.75 -1.63
N SER A 296 61.51 -31.19 -0.55
CA SER A 296 62.46 -30.05 -0.48
C SER A 296 61.93 -28.62 -0.69
N GLY A 297 62.17 -27.60 0.13
CA GLY A 297 63.02 -27.39 1.32
C GLY A 297 63.10 -25.88 1.63
N ASN A 298 63.43 -25.53 2.90
CA ASN A 298 64.00 -24.26 3.44
C ASN A 298 63.33 -22.89 3.11
N SER A 299 63.35 -21.82 3.91
CA SER A 299 63.63 -21.47 5.32
C SER A 299 63.55 -19.93 5.40
N ASN A 300 63.28 -19.39 6.60
CA ASN A 300 63.53 -18.01 7.08
C ASN A 300 62.40 -16.96 7.04
N ALA A 301 61.90 -16.67 8.25
CA ALA A 301 61.52 -15.34 8.77
C ALA A 301 62.83 -14.60 9.22
N PRO A 302 62.87 -13.34 9.77
CA PRO A 302 61.78 -12.64 10.47
C PRO A 302 61.73 -11.08 10.46
N SER A 303 60.62 -10.56 11.03
CA SER A 303 60.45 -9.38 11.92
C SER A 303 60.77 -7.93 11.52
N GLY A 304 59.79 -7.05 11.79
CA GLY A 304 59.95 -5.61 12.13
C GLY A 304 58.69 -4.77 11.81
N MET A 305 57.75 -4.57 12.76
CA MET A 305 57.38 -3.28 13.43
C MET A 305 57.11 -2.09 12.46
N THR A 306 56.06 -1.26 12.52
CA THR A 306 55.09 -0.87 13.57
C THR A 306 54.07 0.14 13.00
N HIS A 307 52.94 0.30 13.72
CA HIS A 307 52.13 1.52 13.93
C HIS A 307 51.14 2.08 12.86
N LEU A 308 49.85 1.90 13.19
CA LEU A 308 48.81 2.92 13.46
C LEU A 308 48.19 3.80 12.33
N GLN A 309 46.87 3.61 12.20
CA GLN A 309 45.81 4.63 12.32
C GLN A 309 45.63 5.74 11.26
N ASN A 310 44.45 5.68 10.62
CA ASN A 310 43.33 6.61 10.78
C ASN A 310 42.85 7.39 9.53
N SER A 311 41.52 7.48 9.48
CA SER A 311 40.65 8.52 8.93
C SER A 311 40.74 8.87 7.46
N GLY A 312 39.62 8.63 6.78
CA GLY A 312 39.32 9.26 5.50
C GLY A 312 39.06 10.76 5.61
N ASN A 313 38.90 11.39 4.46
CA ASN A 313 37.76 12.26 4.16
C ASN A 313 37.75 12.57 2.65
N SER A 314 36.56 12.41 2.06
CA SER A 314 35.87 13.34 1.17
C SER A 314 36.56 14.08 0.00
N ASN A 315 35.79 14.12 -1.09
CA ASN A 315 35.50 15.25 -2.00
C ASN A 315 36.11 15.23 -3.39
N GLY A 316 35.23 15.37 -4.39
CA GLY A 316 35.60 15.94 -5.68
C GLY A 316 34.69 15.58 -6.85
N TRP A 317 33.48 16.14 -6.91
CA TRP A 317 32.68 16.20 -8.14
C TRP A 317 33.36 17.11 -9.17
N ARG A 318 33.53 16.66 -10.43
CA ARG A 318 33.68 17.56 -11.60
C ARG A 318 33.09 16.95 -12.88
N PHE A 319 32.26 17.76 -13.53
CA PHE A 319 31.77 17.65 -14.91
C PHE A 319 32.78 18.30 -15.87
N GLY A 320 32.92 17.81 -17.11
CA GLY A 320 33.72 18.47 -18.14
C GLY A 320 33.75 17.73 -19.49
N SER A 321 33.43 18.46 -20.54
CA SER A 321 33.15 18.15 -21.95
C SER A 321 34.36 17.85 -22.87
N SER A 322 34.04 17.42 -24.11
CA SER A 322 34.78 17.52 -25.40
C SER A 322 36.04 16.62 -25.56
N THR A 323 36.42 15.99 -26.69
CA THR A 323 36.24 16.24 -28.15
C THR A 323 36.84 15.07 -28.98
N GLN A 324 36.29 14.82 -30.19
CA GLN A 324 36.91 14.39 -31.48
C GLN A 324 37.76 13.08 -31.63
N GLY A 325 37.43 12.28 -32.68
CA GLY A 325 38.09 11.04 -33.16
C GLY A 325 39.31 11.28 -34.09
N PRO A 326 39.64 10.46 -35.14
CA PRO A 326 39.03 9.22 -35.70
C PRO A 326 40.05 8.11 -36.19
N GLN A 327 39.56 7.10 -36.97
CA GLN A 327 40.27 6.08 -37.81
C GLN A 327 40.95 4.89 -37.08
N GLY A 328 40.94 3.63 -37.53
CA GLY A 328 40.41 2.89 -38.69
C GLY A 328 41.06 1.48 -38.73
N GLY A 329 40.42 0.47 -39.34
CA GLY A 329 41.07 -0.81 -39.72
C GLY A 329 40.30 -2.11 -39.41
N PRO A 330 40.22 -3.12 -40.32
CA PRO A 330 39.22 -4.19 -40.28
C PRO A 330 39.76 -5.60 -39.92
N GLY A 331 38.85 -6.52 -39.57
CA GLY A 331 39.03 -7.96 -39.77
C GLY A 331 38.83 -8.86 -38.54
N GLY A 332 38.01 -9.91 -38.68
CA GLY A 332 37.98 -11.04 -37.75
C GLY A 332 36.59 -11.65 -37.54
N GLN A 333 36.21 -12.57 -38.41
CA GLN A 333 35.10 -13.52 -38.19
C GLN A 333 35.37 -14.38 -36.95
N ASN A 334 34.35 -14.57 -36.11
CA ASN A 334 34.19 -15.83 -35.38
C ASN A 334 32.72 -16.04 -35.02
N GLU A 335 32.16 -17.12 -35.57
CA GLU A 335 30.86 -17.69 -35.22
C GLU A 335 30.91 -18.27 -33.80
N GLY A 336 29.87 -18.01 -33.01
CA GLY A 336 29.81 -18.47 -31.63
C GLY A 336 28.44 -18.25 -30.98
N ASN A 337 27.47 -19.08 -31.36
CA ASN A 337 26.39 -19.60 -30.50
C ASN A 337 25.58 -18.59 -29.65
N SER A 338 24.53 -18.02 -30.24
CA SER A 338 23.55 -17.18 -29.54
C SER A 338 22.62 -18.01 -28.64
N LYS A 339 22.99 -18.19 -27.38
CA LYS A 339 22.02 -18.46 -26.30
C LYS A 339 21.37 -17.13 -25.91
N ASN A 340 20.09 -16.99 -26.26
CA ASN A 340 19.22 -15.91 -25.77
C ASN A 340 19.06 -16.02 -24.25
N GLN A 341 19.99 -15.40 -23.52
CA GLN A 341 19.89 -15.13 -22.09
C GLN A 341 19.45 -13.68 -21.97
N VAL A 342 18.15 -13.47 -21.73
CA VAL A 342 17.59 -12.15 -21.44
C VAL A 342 18.10 -11.73 -20.06
N GLY A 343 19.28 -11.13 -20.04
CA GLY A 343 19.83 -10.44 -18.88
C GLY A 343 19.07 -9.14 -18.67
N GLY A 344 18.13 -9.14 -17.73
CA GLY A 344 17.54 -7.90 -17.23
C GLY A 344 18.63 -7.07 -16.53
N PRO A 345 18.68 -5.75 -16.75
CA PRO A 345 19.72 -4.91 -16.19
C PRO A 345 19.64 -4.92 -14.66
N SER A 346 20.75 -5.29 -14.03
CA SER A 346 21.05 -5.04 -12.62
C SER A 346 21.13 -3.53 -12.37
N GLY A 347 19.97 -2.89 -12.31
CA GLY A 347 19.81 -1.52 -11.83
C GLY A 347 19.70 -1.56 -10.31
N ASN A 348 20.71 -1.01 -9.64
CA ASN A 348 20.73 -0.72 -8.21
C ASN A 348 19.76 0.46 -7.92
N GLY A 349 18.49 0.30 -8.29
CA GLY A 349 17.41 1.22 -8.01
C GLY A 349 16.81 0.86 -6.66
N LEU A 350 16.72 1.86 -5.78
CA LEU A 350 15.98 1.81 -4.52
C LEU A 350 14.53 1.39 -4.77
N SER A 351 14.29 0.08 -4.88
CA SER A 351 12.96 -0.51 -4.72
C SER A 351 12.61 -0.36 -3.25
N GLY A 352 12.00 0.78 -2.91
CA GLY A 352 11.53 1.08 -1.56
C GLY A 352 10.55 0.00 -1.11
N SER A 353 11.03 -0.97 -0.34
CA SER A 353 10.18 -1.86 0.42
C SER A 353 9.44 -1.01 1.45
N PHE A 354 8.20 -0.64 1.16
CA PHE A 354 7.29 0.03 2.10
C PHE A 354 6.98 -0.94 3.24
N GLY A 355 7.84 -0.93 4.27
CA GLY A 355 7.70 -1.82 5.43
C GLY A 355 9.05 -2.03 6.11
N GLY A 356 9.37 -1.19 7.09
CA GLY A 356 10.48 -1.45 8.00
C GLY A 356 10.27 -2.78 8.74
N GLN A 357 11.34 -3.51 9.00
CA GLN A 357 11.31 -4.70 9.86
C GLN A 357 11.11 -4.26 11.32
N THR A 358 9.86 -4.00 11.70
CA THR A 358 9.49 -3.73 13.09
C THR A 358 8.55 -4.80 13.59
N THR A 359 8.85 -5.29 14.79
CA THR A 359 8.04 -6.28 15.50
C THR A 359 6.62 -5.76 15.64
N ALA A 360 5.64 -6.62 15.36
CA ALA A 360 4.24 -6.29 15.60
C ALA A 360 4.01 -6.05 17.10
N GLY A 361 3.38 -4.94 17.45
CA GLY A 361 3.08 -4.56 18.82
C GLY A 361 2.34 -3.22 18.92
N ILE A 362 1.81 -2.91 20.11
CA ILE A 362 1.03 -1.69 20.38
C ILE A 362 1.87 -0.42 20.17
N THR A 363 3.18 -0.50 20.42
CA THR A 363 4.12 0.60 20.25
C THR A 363 4.71 0.69 18.84
N ARG A 364 4.27 -0.16 17.89
CA ARG A 364 4.82 -0.21 16.53
C ARG A 364 4.71 1.14 15.81
N LEU A 365 3.65 1.90 16.06
CA LEU A 365 3.45 3.25 15.49
C LEU A 365 4.54 4.25 15.93
N PHE A 366 5.18 4.02 17.08
CA PHE A 366 6.24 4.86 17.65
C PHE A 366 7.65 4.36 17.32
N SER A 367 7.78 3.31 16.51
CA SER A 367 9.07 2.77 16.11
C SER A 367 9.74 3.69 15.08
N LYS A 368 11.03 3.96 15.27
CA LYS A 368 11.83 4.80 14.35
C LYS A 368 12.04 4.11 13.00
N ASN A 369 12.14 4.90 11.93
CA ASN A 369 12.39 4.45 10.56
C ASN A 369 11.26 3.57 10.00
N VAL A 370 10.03 3.83 10.44
CA VAL A 370 8.81 3.23 9.90
C VAL A 370 7.94 4.36 9.42
N LEU A 371 7.23 4.21 8.30
CA LEU A 371 6.33 5.23 7.76
C LEU A 371 5.35 5.85 8.78
N SER A 372 5.00 5.13 9.85
CA SER A 372 4.17 5.63 10.94
C SER A 372 4.83 6.76 11.75
N ASP A 373 6.16 6.81 11.86
CA ASP A 373 6.87 7.86 12.60
C ASP A 373 6.66 9.26 12.01
N GLN A 374 6.33 9.33 10.71
CA GLN A 374 6.04 10.58 9.99
C GLN A 374 4.68 11.18 10.33
N ILE A 375 3.76 10.40 10.91
CA ILE A 375 2.38 10.84 11.17
C ILE A 375 1.95 10.66 12.63
N VAL A 376 2.66 9.84 13.42
CA VAL A 376 2.30 9.55 14.82
C VAL A 376 2.25 10.80 15.71
N TRP A 377 2.98 11.85 15.34
CA TRP A 377 2.97 13.14 16.06
C TRP A 377 1.64 13.89 15.99
N PHE A 378 0.74 13.53 15.07
CA PHE A 378 -0.63 14.04 15.08
C PHE A 378 -1.50 13.41 16.17
N LEU A 379 -1.10 12.27 16.75
CA LEU A 379 -1.90 11.55 17.73
C LEU A 379 -2.11 12.35 19.03
N PRO A 380 -1.10 12.99 19.65
CA PRO A 380 -1.33 13.90 20.78
C PRO A 380 -2.27 15.05 20.42
N LEU A 381 -2.08 15.68 19.25
CA LEU A 381 -2.93 16.78 18.79
C LEU A 381 -4.40 16.32 18.61
N ALA A 382 -4.60 15.13 18.05
CA ALA A 382 -5.92 14.52 17.89
C ALA A 382 -6.57 14.22 19.24
N ILE A 383 -5.82 13.68 20.21
CA ILE A 383 -6.32 13.39 21.56
C ILE A 383 -6.74 14.68 22.28
N PHE A 384 -5.86 15.70 22.31
CA PHE A 384 -6.19 16.97 22.96
C PHE A 384 -7.33 17.70 22.25
N GLY A 385 -7.35 17.69 20.92
CA GLY A 385 -8.43 18.24 20.11
C GLY A 385 -9.76 17.53 20.38
N PHE A 386 -9.76 16.20 20.48
CA PHE A 386 -10.92 15.41 20.84
C PHE A 386 -11.41 15.76 22.26
N ILE A 387 -10.52 15.80 23.26
CA ILE A 387 -10.89 16.15 24.65
C ILE A 387 -11.53 17.54 24.69
N ALA A 388 -10.91 18.53 24.05
CA ALA A 388 -11.45 19.89 23.98
C ALA A 388 -12.84 19.91 23.32
N ALA A 389 -12.98 19.25 22.16
CA ALA A 389 -14.25 19.18 21.44
C ALA A 389 -15.32 18.42 22.23
N ALA A 390 -14.96 17.35 22.94
CA ALA A 390 -15.87 16.57 23.77
C ALA A 390 -16.38 17.36 24.97
N ILE A 391 -15.54 18.22 25.57
CA ILE A 391 -15.93 19.14 26.64
C ILE A 391 -16.88 20.21 26.09
N ILE A 392 -16.51 20.87 24.99
CA ILE A 392 -17.30 21.95 24.36
C ILE A 392 -18.67 21.44 23.91
N GLU A 393 -18.71 20.30 23.23
CA GLU A 393 -19.94 19.70 22.70
C GLU A 393 -20.73 18.90 23.76
N LYS A 394 -20.23 18.87 25.01
CA LYS A 394 -20.80 18.12 26.14
C LYS A 394 -21.17 16.70 25.70
N LEU A 395 -20.14 15.93 25.32
CA LEU A 395 -20.26 14.57 24.79
C LEU A 395 -20.88 13.62 25.81
N LYS A 396 -22.21 13.62 25.83
CA LYS A 396 -23.08 12.79 26.67
C LYS A 396 -24.29 12.38 25.87
N PHE A 397 -24.86 11.22 26.22
CA PHE A 397 -26.15 10.78 25.68
C PHE A 397 -27.23 11.85 25.90
N PRO A 398 -28.18 12.02 24.95
CA PRO A 398 -28.28 11.30 23.68
C PRO A 398 -27.34 11.82 22.58
N PHE A 399 -26.92 10.93 21.68
CA PHE A 399 -26.20 11.27 20.44
C PHE A 399 -27.20 11.67 19.35
N ASN A 400 -27.68 12.91 19.44
CA ASN A 400 -28.76 13.46 18.61
C ASN A 400 -28.31 14.58 17.66
N ASN A 401 -27.02 14.92 17.68
CA ASN A 401 -26.47 15.94 16.81
C ASN A 401 -25.29 15.40 16.02
N ARG A 402 -25.04 16.02 14.86
CA ARG A 402 -23.99 15.62 13.93
C ARG A 402 -22.61 15.66 14.58
N LYS A 403 -22.30 16.72 15.33
CA LYS A 403 -20.97 16.92 15.92
C LYS A 403 -20.59 15.81 16.89
N LYS A 404 -21.50 15.43 17.79
CA LYS A 404 -21.30 14.33 18.74
C LYS A 404 -21.10 12.99 18.03
N LEU A 405 -21.88 12.73 16.97
CA LEU A 405 -21.73 11.51 16.18
C LEU A 405 -20.37 11.45 15.47
N ASP A 406 -19.97 12.54 14.82
CA ASP A 406 -18.68 12.59 14.13
C ASP A 406 -17.51 12.56 15.13
N LEU A 407 -17.63 13.17 16.31
CA LEU A 407 -16.62 13.05 17.36
C LEU A 407 -16.41 11.60 17.79
N VAL A 408 -17.47 10.79 17.89
CA VAL A 408 -17.35 9.36 18.18
C VAL A 408 -16.75 8.59 17.01
N LEU A 409 -17.19 8.90 15.79
CA LEU A 409 -16.68 8.24 14.58
C LEU A 409 -15.17 8.41 14.41
N TRP A 410 -14.63 9.59 14.70
CA TRP A 410 -13.23 9.91 14.43
C TRP A 410 -12.26 9.52 15.55
N ILE A 411 -12.74 9.27 16.78
CA ILE A 411 -11.89 8.85 17.90
C ILE A 411 -11.76 7.33 18.03
N LEU A 412 -12.75 6.59 17.54
CA LEU A 412 -12.76 5.12 17.45
C LEU A 412 -11.99 4.65 16.23
#